data_AF-A0A3Q2P6Z6-F1
#
_entry.id   AF-A0A3Q2P6Z6-F1
#
_cell.length_a   1.000
_cell.length_b   1.000
_cell.length_c   1.000
_cell.angle_alpha   90.00
_cell.angle_beta   90.00
_cell.angle_gamma   90.00
#
_symmetry.space_group_name_H-M   'P 1'
#
loop_
_entity.id
_entity.type
_entity.pdbx_description
1 polymer ?
#
loop_
_entity_poly.entity_id
_entity_poly.type
_entity_poly.pdbx_seq_one_letter_code
_entity_poly.pdbx_strand_id
1 'polypeptide(L)'
;RYRWICFKLQNVAGSATLTLNVRVLDSPGPPSNITVKDVTKNSATVTWDIPENEGGGPVNNYLIDIREISRKGWTRLTDKCRRLSYKVSDLEEGGIYFFRVTGENEYGIGVSAETKEGTKMTGHFSVGRSFSDLVMEVQVGRFHSSPTHRGHPHLK
;
A
#
# COMPACT_ATOMS: atom_id res chain seq x y z
N ARG A 1 0.34 -25.33 -1.05
CA ARG A 1 0.64 -26.18 0.16
C ARG A 1 0.33 -27.63 -0.18
N TYR A 2 1.21 -28.59 0.12
CA TYR A 2 0.90 -30.02 -0.07
C TYR A 2 0.04 -30.52 1.10
N ARG A 3 -1.03 -31.27 0.79
CA ARG A 3 -1.82 -31.97 1.79
C ARG A 3 -1.86 -33.45 1.43
N TRP A 4 -1.53 -34.28 2.41
CA TRP A 4 -1.66 -35.72 2.29
C TRP A 4 -3.08 -36.10 2.66
N ILE A 5 -3.79 -36.76 1.75
CA ILE A 5 -5.09 -37.36 2.06
C ILE A 5 -4.88 -38.86 2.17
N CYS A 6 -5.25 -39.42 3.32
CA CYS A 6 -5.16 -40.84 3.62
C CYS A 6 -6.56 -41.45 3.53
N PHE A 7 -6.77 -42.34 2.56
CA PHE A 7 -7.99 -43.13 2.46
C PHE A 7 -7.71 -44.51 3.06
N LYS A 8 -8.52 -44.91 4.04
CA LYS A 8 -8.51 -46.28 4.57
C LYS A 8 -9.78 -46.99 4.11
N LEU A 9 -9.60 -48.03 3.32
CA LEU A 9 -10.66 -48.93 2.89
C LEU A 9 -10.59 -50.20 3.74
N GLN A 10 -11.71 -50.63 4.30
CA GLN A 10 -11.76 -51.79 5.18
C GLN A 10 -12.94 -52.69 4.81
N ASN A 11 -12.68 -53.99 4.76
CA ASN A 11 -13.69 -55.04 4.67
C ASN A 11 -13.36 -56.19 5.65
N VAL A 12 -14.15 -57.26 5.63
CA VAL A 12 -13.99 -58.42 6.51
C VAL A 12 -12.66 -59.19 6.32
N ALA A 13 -11.99 -59.01 5.19
CA ALA A 13 -10.72 -59.67 4.88
C ALA A 13 -9.49 -58.82 5.28
N GLY A 14 -9.67 -57.54 5.60
CA GLY A 14 -8.59 -56.66 6.04
C GLY A 14 -8.82 -55.19 5.71
N SER A 15 -7.76 -54.40 5.85
CA SER A 15 -7.77 -52.98 5.48
C SER A 15 -6.60 -52.64 4.57
N ALA A 16 -6.86 -51.80 3.57
CA ALA A 16 -5.85 -51.19 2.72
C ALA A 16 -5.89 -49.67 2.92
N THR A 17 -4.72 -49.04 2.86
CA THR A 17 -4.57 -47.59 2.98
C THR A 17 -3.93 -47.04 1.70
N LEU A 18 -4.53 -46.00 1.13
CA LEU A 18 -3.99 -45.25 0.00
C LEU A 18 -3.71 -43.81 0.45
N THR A 19 -2.48 -43.36 0.20
CA THR A 19 -2.09 -41.97 0.47
C THR A 19 -1.96 -41.21 -0.85
N LEU A 20 -2.79 -40.18 -1.04
CA LEU A 20 -2.68 -39.26 -2.18
C LEU A 20 -1.94 -37.99 -1.76
N ASN A 21 -0.98 -37.57 -2.59
CA ASN A 21 -0.35 -36.25 -2.47
C ASN A 21 -1.18 -35.23 -3.25
N VAL A 22 -1.81 -34.28 -2.55
CA VAL A 22 -2.59 -33.22 -3.19
C VAL A 22 -1.84 -31.90 -3.10
N ARG A 23 -1.63 -31.25 -4.25
CA ARG A 23 -1.11 -29.88 -4.32
C ARG A 23 -2.28 -28.91 -4.28
N VAL A 24 -2.42 -28.16 -3.18
CA VAL A 24 -3.40 -27.06 -3.10
C VAL A 24 -2.75 -25.84 -3.74
N LEU A 25 -3.36 -25.38 -4.83
CA LEU A 25 -3.03 -24.19 -5.60
C LEU A 25 -4.01 -23.07 -5.20
N ASP A 26 -3.51 -21.86 -5.12
CA ASP A 26 -4.18 -20.69 -4.57
C ASP A 26 -3.78 -19.45 -5.36
N SER A 27 -4.53 -18.37 -5.16
CA SER A 27 -4.20 -17.04 -5.64
C SER A 27 -2.98 -16.46 -4.89
N PRO A 28 -2.32 -15.42 -5.43
CA PRO A 28 -1.15 -14.82 -4.79
C PRO A 28 -1.46 -14.16 -3.44
N GLY A 29 -0.46 -14.13 -2.56
CA GLY A 29 -0.46 -13.30 -1.37
C GLY A 29 -0.31 -11.80 -1.69
N PRO A 30 -0.28 -10.94 -0.66
CA PRO A 30 -0.07 -9.51 -0.84
C PRO A 30 1.32 -9.23 -1.43
N PRO A 31 1.43 -8.34 -2.43
CA PRO A 31 2.72 -7.82 -2.88
C PRO A 31 3.53 -7.20 -1.74
N SER A 32 4.84 -7.33 -1.80
CA SER A 32 5.75 -6.89 -0.74
C SER A 32 6.28 -5.48 -1.02
N ASN A 33 6.81 -4.80 0.00
CA ASN A 33 7.57 -3.54 -0.13
C ASN A 33 6.92 -2.44 -1.00
N ILE A 34 5.60 -2.29 -0.91
CA ILE A 34 4.87 -1.23 -1.61
C ILE A 34 5.37 0.16 -1.17
N THR A 35 5.84 0.95 -2.13
CA THR A 35 6.42 2.27 -1.92
C THR A 35 6.00 3.23 -3.02
N VAL A 36 5.95 4.52 -2.71
CA VAL A 36 5.62 5.57 -3.68
C VAL A 36 6.82 6.49 -3.85
N LYS A 37 7.22 6.73 -5.10
CA LYS A 37 8.39 7.52 -5.51
C LYS A 37 8.00 8.47 -6.65
N ASP A 38 8.93 9.34 -7.05
CA ASP A 38 8.77 10.30 -8.16
C ASP A 38 7.47 11.11 -8.07
N VAL A 39 7.13 11.54 -6.85
CA VAL A 39 5.92 12.30 -6.58
C VAL A 39 6.07 13.70 -7.16
N THR A 40 5.12 14.08 -8.01
CA THR A 40 4.96 15.43 -8.54
C THR A 40 3.61 15.98 -8.09
N LYS A 41 3.24 17.18 -8.56
CA LYS A 41 1.91 17.73 -8.33
C LYS A 41 0.78 16.95 -8.99
N ASN A 42 1.06 16.13 -10.00
CA ASN A 42 0.04 15.46 -10.81
C ASN A 42 0.35 14.00 -11.17
N SER A 43 1.45 13.44 -10.65
CA SER A 43 1.83 12.05 -10.89
C SER A 43 2.61 11.46 -9.73
N ALA A 44 2.56 10.15 -9.59
CA ALA A 44 3.42 9.41 -8.68
C ALA A 44 3.76 8.03 -9.28
N THR A 45 4.90 7.47 -8.91
CA THR A 45 5.29 6.11 -9.31
C THR A 45 5.13 5.18 -8.11
N VAL A 46 4.24 4.20 -8.22
CA VAL A 46 4.09 3.13 -7.22
C VAL A 46 5.02 1.98 -7.60
N THR A 47 5.79 1.47 -6.65
CA THR A 47 6.70 0.33 -6.80
C THR A 47 6.42 -0.72 -5.74
N TRP A 48 6.59 -1.99 -6.07
CA TRP A 48 6.37 -3.12 -5.16
C TRP A 48 7.28 -4.29 -5.55
N ASP A 49 7.40 -5.26 -4.67
CA ASP A 49 8.06 -6.54 -4.92
C ASP A 49 7.04 -7.66 -5.09
N ILE A 50 7.49 -8.76 -5.70
CA ILE A 50 6.68 -9.98 -5.84
C ILE A 50 6.19 -10.47 -4.45
N PRO A 51 4.98 -11.05 -4.37
CA PRO A 51 4.51 -11.69 -3.14
C PRO A 51 5.47 -12.81 -2.69
N GLU A 52 5.67 -12.94 -1.38
CA GLU A 52 6.46 -14.06 -0.82
C GLU A 52 5.79 -15.42 -1.08
N ASN A 53 4.46 -15.43 -1.17
CA ASN A 53 3.67 -16.60 -1.52
C ASN A 53 2.87 -16.31 -2.79
N GLU A 54 3.29 -16.88 -3.92
CA GLU A 54 2.58 -16.74 -5.20
C GLU A 54 1.41 -17.73 -5.36
N GLY A 55 1.04 -18.46 -4.31
CA GLY A 55 -0.16 -19.31 -4.31
C GLY A 55 -0.03 -20.63 -5.08
N GLY A 56 1.03 -20.85 -5.85
CA GLY A 56 1.28 -22.13 -6.53
C GLY A 56 1.63 -22.00 -8.01
N GLY A 57 1.54 -20.80 -8.56
CA GLY A 57 2.04 -20.42 -9.88
C GLY A 57 2.56 -18.97 -9.85
N PRO A 58 3.40 -18.57 -10.81
CA PRO A 58 3.98 -17.23 -10.83
C PRO A 58 2.92 -16.16 -11.03
N VAL A 59 3.12 -14.99 -10.41
CA VAL A 59 2.30 -13.80 -10.69
C VAL A 59 2.56 -13.33 -12.11
N ASN A 60 1.52 -13.25 -12.93
CA ASN A 60 1.62 -12.86 -14.35
C ASN A 60 1.11 -11.44 -14.61
N ASN A 61 0.41 -10.85 -13.63
CA ASN A 61 -0.24 -9.57 -13.76
C ASN A 61 -0.46 -8.89 -12.40
N TYR A 62 -0.54 -7.56 -12.42
CA TYR A 62 -0.85 -6.74 -11.26
C TYR A 62 -1.98 -5.77 -11.55
N LEU A 63 -2.88 -5.69 -10.57
CA LEU A 63 -4.00 -4.75 -10.53
C LEU A 63 -3.61 -3.61 -9.59
N ILE A 64 -3.71 -2.37 -10.09
CA ILE A 64 -3.40 -1.17 -9.31
C ILE A 64 -4.69 -0.38 -9.14
N ASP A 65 -5.04 -0.12 -7.88
CA ASP A 65 -6.15 0.75 -7.54
C ASP A 65 -5.67 1.97 -6.75
N ILE A 66 -6.43 3.06 -6.85
CA ILE A 66 -6.20 4.31 -6.12
C ILE A 66 -7.43 4.69 -5.31
N ARG A 67 -7.21 5.35 -4.17
CA ARG A 67 -8.27 5.98 -3.39
C ARG A 67 -7.81 7.34 -2.90
N GLU A 68 -8.58 8.37 -3.22
CA GLU A 68 -8.43 9.70 -2.63
C GLU A 68 -8.87 9.67 -1.15
N ILE A 69 -8.18 10.37 -0.24
CA ILE A 69 -8.48 10.35 1.21
C ILE A 69 -9.92 10.75 1.54
N SER A 70 -10.50 11.63 0.73
CA SER A 70 -11.88 12.13 0.87
C SER A 70 -12.91 11.06 0.48
N ARG A 71 -12.51 10.04 -0.29
CA ARG A 71 -13.37 8.99 -0.83
C ARG A 71 -13.16 7.68 -0.09
N LYS A 72 -14.25 6.92 0.09
CA LYS A 72 -14.19 5.59 0.71
C LYS A 72 -13.83 4.48 -0.30
N GLY A 73 -14.12 4.68 -1.58
CA GLY A 73 -14.01 3.67 -2.63
C GLY A 73 -12.67 3.68 -3.36
N TRP A 74 -12.19 2.49 -3.68
CA TRP A 74 -11.05 2.26 -4.57
C TRP A 74 -11.47 2.36 -6.04
N THR A 75 -10.63 2.96 -6.86
CA THR A 75 -10.81 3.06 -8.32
C THR A 75 -9.69 2.31 -9.03
N ARG A 76 -10.04 1.45 -9.98
CA ARG A 76 -9.07 0.69 -10.79
C ARG A 76 -8.36 1.62 -11.75
N LEU A 77 -7.02 1.68 -11.66
CA LEU A 77 -6.17 2.39 -12.62
C LEU A 77 -5.75 1.48 -13.77
N THR A 78 -5.35 0.24 -13.46
CA THR A 78 -5.01 -0.76 -14.46
C THR A 78 -5.15 -2.16 -13.88
N ASP A 79 -5.46 -3.10 -14.75
CA ASP A 79 -5.51 -4.54 -14.50
C ASP A 79 -4.59 -5.30 -15.46
N LYS A 80 -3.59 -4.63 -16.05
CA LYS A 80 -2.70 -5.21 -17.06
C LYS A 80 -1.23 -4.85 -16.83
N CYS A 81 -0.83 -4.62 -15.58
CA CYS A 81 0.55 -4.27 -15.26
C CYS A 81 1.39 -5.53 -15.08
N ARG A 82 2.35 -5.76 -15.99
CA ARG A 82 3.33 -6.86 -15.88
C ARG A 82 4.64 -6.47 -15.21
N ARG A 83 4.78 -5.18 -14.86
CA ARG A 83 5.97 -4.64 -14.21
C ARG A 83 5.76 -4.63 -12.70
N LEU A 84 6.85 -4.41 -11.97
CA LEU A 84 6.86 -4.16 -10.52
C LEU A 84 6.76 -2.66 -10.19
N SER A 85 6.31 -1.88 -11.16
CA SER A 85 6.11 -0.45 -11.02
C SER A 85 5.02 0.06 -11.95
N TYR A 86 4.31 1.08 -11.50
CA TYR A 86 3.27 1.75 -12.28
C TYR A 86 3.28 3.25 -12.01
N LYS A 87 3.36 4.05 -13.09
CA LYS A 87 3.22 5.50 -13.01
C LYS A 87 1.75 5.86 -13.08
N VAL A 88 1.27 6.53 -12.05
CA VAL A 88 -0.06 7.11 -11.96
C VAL A 88 0.01 8.56 -12.43
N SER A 89 -0.90 8.93 -13.32
CA SER A 89 -1.03 10.26 -13.91
C SER A 89 -2.36 10.90 -13.50
N ASP A 90 -2.60 12.13 -13.93
CA ASP A 90 -3.88 12.84 -13.78
C ASP A 90 -4.34 12.98 -12.34
N LEU A 91 -3.39 13.15 -11.41
CA LEU A 91 -3.64 13.41 -10.01
C LEU A 91 -3.80 14.91 -9.75
N GLU A 92 -4.56 15.26 -8.71
CA GLU A 92 -4.80 16.65 -8.34
C GLU A 92 -3.75 17.16 -7.35
N GLU A 93 -3.24 18.37 -7.60
CA GLU A 93 -2.30 19.03 -6.69
C GLU A 93 -2.96 19.30 -5.33
N GLY A 94 -2.26 18.96 -4.25
CA GLY A 94 -2.77 19.01 -2.89
C GLY A 94 -3.56 17.78 -2.48
N GLY A 95 -3.97 16.92 -3.43
CA GLY A 95 -4.68 15.68 -3.17
C GLY A 95 -3.85 14.67 -2.39
N ILE A 96 -4.49 13.89 -1.51
CA ILE A 96 -3.85 12.83 -0.73
C ILE A 96 -4.43 11.49 -1.20
N TYR A 97 -3.58 10.60 -1.69
CA TYR A 97 -4.00 9.34 -2.28
C TYR A 97 -3.37 8.14 -1.57
N PHE A 98 -4.17 7.09 -1.44
CA PHE A 98 -3.72 5.74 -1.10
C PHE A 98 -3.65 4.91 -2.37
N PHE A 99 -2.69 3.99 -2.40
CA PHE A 99 -2.54 3.05 -3.51
C PHE A 99 -2.62 1.64 -2.96
N ARG A 100 -3.20 0.74 -3.75
CA ARG A 100 -3.10 -0.70 -3.48
C ARG A 100 -2.74 -1.46 -4.73
N VAL A 101 -1.99 -2.54 -4.55
CA VAL A 101 -1.54 -3.43 -5.60
C VAL A 101 -1.99 -4.84 -5.26
N THR A 102 -2.53 -5.55 -6.25
CA THR A 102 -2.97 -6.94 -6.11
C THR A 102 -2.31 -7.79 -7.19
N GLY A 103 -1.68 -8.89 -6.80
CA GLY A 103 -1.13 -9.85 -7.75
C GLY A 103 -2.21 -10.78 -8.30
N GLU A 104 -2.09 -11.19 -9.56
CA GLU A 104 -2.93 -12.17 -10.22
C GLU A 104 -2.05 -13.27 -10.84
N ASN A 105 -2.48 -14.51 -10.69
CA ASN A 105 -1.89 -15.67 -11.35
C ASN A 105 -2.98 -16.46 -12.09
N GLU A 106 -2.64 -17.62 -12.68
CA GLU A 106 -3.60 -18.49 -13.37
C GLU A 106 -4.75 -19.03 -12.48
N TYR A 107 -4.59 -18.97 -11.15
CA TYR A 107 -5.58 -19.41 -10.17
C TYR A 107 -6.46 -18.27 -9.66
N GLY A 108 -6.17 -17.01 -10.03
CA GLY A 108 -7.02 -15.85 -9.80
C GLY A 108 -6.33 -14.66 -9.14
N ILE A 109 -7.16 -13.71 -8.69
CA ILE A 109 -6.75 -12.46 -8.05
C ILE A 109 -6.45 -12.71 -6.58
N GLY A 110 -5.27 -12.29 -6.15
CA GLY A 110 -4.75 -12.48 -4.82
C GLY A 110 -5.19 -11.45 -3.79
N VAL A 111 -4.45 -11.40 -2.68
CA VAL A 111 -4.65 -10.42 -1.61
C VAL A 111 -4.00 -9.09 -1.99
N SER A 112 -4.64 -7.96 -1.68
CA SER A 112 -4.10 -6.63 -1.96
C SER A 112 -3.11 -6.17 -0.88
N ALA A 113 -2.05 -5.49 -1.29
CA ALA A 113 -1.17 -4.71 -0.42
C ALA A 113 -1.44 -3.22 -0.61
N GLU A 114 -1.65 -2.48 0.49
CA GLU A 114 -1.97 -1.05 0.47
C GLU A 114 -0.81 -0.21 1.04
N THR A 115 -0.68 1.03 0.57
CA THR A 115 0.24 2.00 1.18
C THR A 115 -0.22 2.33 2.60
N LYS A 116 0.72 2.29 3.57
CA LYS A 116 0.42 2.55 4.99
C LYS A 116 -0.09 3.98 5.24
N GLU A 117 0.43 4.93 4.48
CA GLU A 117 0.14 6.35 4.60
C GLU A 117 -0.35 6.91 3.27
N GLY A 118 -1.11 8.01 3.33
CA GLY A 118 -1.56 8.73 2.15
C GLY A 118 -0.44 9.58 1.57
N THR A 119 -0.20 9.47 0.26
CA THR A 119 0.79 10.29 -0.45
C THR A 119 0.14 11.60 -0.87
N LYS A 120 0.66 12.72 -0.37
CA LYS A 120 0.23 14.07 -0.79
C LYS A 120 0.92 14.45 -2.10
N MET A 121 0.14 14.85 -3.10
CA MET A 121 0.66 15.32 -4.39
C MET A 121 1.02 16.79 -4.26
N THR A 122 2.31 17.11 -4.34
CA THR A 122 2.80 18.48 -4.27
C THR A 122 3.87 18.68 -5.31
N GLY A 123 3.90 19.85 -5.96
CA GLY A 123 5.00 20.22 -6.83
C GLY A 123 6.31 20.21 -6.03
N HIS A 124 7.32 19.50 -6.52
CA HIS A 124 8.63 19.42 -5.89
C HIS A 124 9.23 20.82 -5.78
N PHE A 125 9.25 21.40 -4.58
CA PHE A 125 10.33 22.32 -4.22
C PHE A 125 11.53 21.47 -3.84
N SER A 126 12.62 21.66 -4.58
CA SER A 126 13.83 20.88 -4.43
C SER A 126 14.37 20.89 -2.99
N VAL A 127 14.69 19.68 -2.53
CA VAL A 127 15.56 19.32 -1.40
C VAL A 127 14.91 19.35 0.00
N GLY A 128 14.65 18.14 0.51
CA GLY A 128 15.09 17.78 1.85
C GLY A 128 14.12 18.00 3.01
N ARG A 129 12.83 17.64 2.88
CA ARG A 129 11.98 17.50 4.07
C ARG A 129 11.26 16.16 4.10
N SER A 130 11.51 15.42 5.17
CA SER A 130 10.79 14.20 5.51
C SER A 130 9.37 14.58 5.96
N PHE A 131 8.41 13.67 5.79
CA PHE A 131 7.03 13.86 6.23
C PHE A 131 6.92 14.19 7.75
N SER A 132 7.94 13.79 8.53
CA SER A 132 8.13 14.15 9.94
C SER A 132 8.33 15.65 10.20
N ASP A 133 8.80 16.42 9.22
CA ASP A 133 9.15 17.82 9.41
C ASP A 133 7.93 18.74 9.30
N LEU A 134 6.86 18.28 8.62
CA LEU A 134 5.65 19.06 8.39
C LEU A 134 4.71 19.11 9.62
N VAL A 135 4.77 18.08 10.47
CA VAL A 135 3.89 17.96 11.66
C VAL A 135 4.32 18.84 12.84
N MET A 136 5.54 19.40 12.82
CA MET A 136 6.02 20.30 13.89
C MET A 136 5.64 21.77 13.67
N GLU A 137 5.36 22.20 12.43
CA GLU A 137 5.20 23.63 12.11
C GLU A 137 3.78 24.17 12.41
N VAL A 138 2.81 23.28 12.67
CA VAL A 138 1.44 23.68 13.03
C VAL A 138 1.32 24.14 14.50
N GLN A 139 2.31 23.86 15.36
CA GLN A 139 2.18 24.09 16.80
C GLN A 139 2.84 25.38 17.34
N VAL A 140 3.62 26.13 16.55
CA VAL A 140 4.39 27.31 17.05
C VAL A 140 3.72 28.66 16.71
N GLY A 141 2.60 28.64 15.97
CA GLY A 141 2.04 29.84 15.33
C GLY A 141 0.87 30.57 16.00
N ARG A 142 0.71 30.57 17.34
CA ARG A 142 -0.22 31.48 18.09
C ARG A 142 0.36 31.63 19.50
N PHE A 143 0.82 32.78 19.99
CA PHE A 143 0.08 34.02 20.25
C PHE A 143 1.03 35.23 20.17
N HIS A 144 0.66 36.25 19.40
CA HIS A 144 1.08 37.62 19.66
C HIS A 144 -0.04 38.34 20.41
N SER A 145 0.29 38.94 21.55
CA SER A 145 -0.35 40.17 22.01
C SER A 145 0.63 40.90 22.95
N SER A 146 1.30 41.92 22.40
CA SER A 146 1.97 42.95 23.20
C SER A 146 0.92 43.88 23.82
N PRO A 147 1.27 44.54 24.95
CA PRO A 147 0.98 45.96 25.06
C PRO A 147 2.23 46.76 25.41
N THR A 148 2.32 47.91 24.75
CA THR A 148 3.37 48.93 24.83
C THR A 148 3.30 49.78 26.11
N HIS A 149 4.41 49.80 26.84
CA HIS A 149 5.14 50.95 27.42
C HIS A 149 4.44 52.18 28.04
N ARG A 150 4.73 52.42 29.34
CA ARG A 150 5.21 53.66 30.00
C ARG A 150 4.92 53.52 31.50
N GLY A 151 5.78 53.82 32.48
CA GLY A 151 7.01 54.58 32.58
C GLY A 151 7.06 55.04 34.05
N HIS A 152 8.12 54.72 34.78
CA HIS A 152 8.35 55.25 36.12
C HIS A 152 8.58 56.77 36.07
N PRO A 153 8.27 57.48 37.17
CA PRO A 153 9.37 58.12 37.87
C PRO A 153 9.31 58.00 39.40
N HIS A 154 10.45 58.33 39.99
CA HIS A 154 10.85 58.26 41.38
C HIS A 154 10.22 59.30 42.33
N LEU A 155 10.38 59.00 43.62
CA LEU A 155 10.51 59.86 44.81
C LEU A 155 9.25 60.51 45.42
N LYS A 156 8.98 60.15 46.69
CA LYS A 156 9.44 60.94 47.85
C LYS A 156 9.90 60.00 48.96
#